data_AF-A0A2N3B5A8-F1
#
_entry.id   AF-A0A2N3B5A8-F1
#
_cell.length_a   1.000
_cell.length_b   1.000
_cell.length_c   1.000
_cell.angle_alpha   90.00
_cell.angle_beta   90.00
_cell.angle_gamma   90.00
#
_symmetry.space_group_name_H-M   'P 1'
#
loop_
_entity.id
_entity.type
_entity.pdbx_description
1 polymer ?
#
loop_
_entity_poly.entity_id
_entity_poly.type
_entity_poly.pdbx_seq_one_letter_code
_entity_poly.pdbx_strand_id
1 'polypeptide(L)'
;MMRALVNISMLFGLIAVLSGCAADKTRYPSLALRPFETGALPVMAAPDAPTPIRPATSPATLAALRDRATTAHAGFLHREANIAKIAPAAAGQSVESNARAAALVAMADLTSQRGATSAVLAELDLLAADAATALSPDPALVATQTDVAALIARQDASIAQLWEIIGS
;
A
#
# COMPACT_ATOMS: atom_id res chain seq x y z
N MET A 1 -34.60 -70.96 -48.05
CA MET A 1 -33.14 -70.87 -48.25
C MET A 1 -32.70 -69.72 -49.17
N MET A 2 -33.34 -69.47 -50.33
CA MET A 2 -32.92 -68.41 -51.28
C MET A 2 -32.92 -66.96 -50.73
N ARG A 3 -33.85 -66.59 -49.83
CA ARG A 3 -33.88 -65.25 -49.19
C ARG A 3 -32.67 -64.96 -48.28
N ALA A 4 -32.08 -65.99 -47.67
CA ALA A 4 -30.92 -65.81 -46.77
C ALA A 4 -29.64 -65.56 -47.56
N LEU A 5 -29.46 -66.18 -48.74
CA LEU A 5 -28.30 -65.95 -49.61
C LEU A 5 -28.33 -64.56 -50.27
N VAL A 6 -29.51 -64.05 -50.62
CA VAL A 6 -29.66 -62.68 -51.16
C VAL A 6 -29.33 -61.63 -50.09
N ASN A 7 -29.77 -61.83 -48.84
CA ASN A 7 -29.44 -60.93 -47.73
C ASN A 7 -27.95 -60.94 -47.37
N ILE A 8 -27.27 -62.09 -47.47
CA ILE A 8 -25.83 -62.20 -47.22
C ILE A 8 -25.00 -61.48 -48.31
N SER A 9 -25.37 -61.63 -49.58
CA SER A 9 -24.68 -60.92 -50.68
C SER A 9 -24.89 -59.41 -50.62
N MET A 10 -26.09 -58.96 -50.24
CA MET A 10 -26.39 -57.53 -50.08
C MET A 10 -25.65 -56.92 -48.88
N LEU A 11 -25.51 -57.66 -47.78
CA LEU A 11 -24.73 -57.25 -46.61
C LEU A 11 -23.23 -57.17 -46.91
N PHE A 12 -22.68 -58.15 -47.65
CA PHE A 12 -21.26 -58.15 -48.04
C PHE A 12 -20.92 -57.00 -49.01
N GLY A 13 -21.82 -56.71 -49.96
CA GLY A 13 -21.70 -55.54 -50.83
C GLY A 13 -21.74 -54.22 -50.05
N LEU A 14 -22.62 -54.10 -49.04
CA LEU A 14 -22.71 -52.91 -48.19
C LEU A 14 -21.42 -52.67 -47.37
N ILE A 15 -20.83 -53.73 -46.81
CA ILE A 15 -19.58 -53.64 -46.03
C ILE A 15 -18.39 -53.24 -46.92
N ALA A 16 -18.34 -53.73 -48.16
CA ALA A 16 -17.28 -53.39 -49.11
C ALA A 16 -17.34 -51.91 -49.57
N VAL A 17 -18.54 -51.35 -49.72
CA VAL A 17 -18.70 -49.93 -50.11
C VAL A 17 -18.40 -48.98 -48.94
N LEU A 18 -18.70 -49.36 -47.69
CA LEU A 18 -18.41 -48.52 -46.52
C LEU A 18 -16.91 -48.44 -46.18
N SER A 19 -16.12 -49.46 -46.50
CA SER A 19 -14.68 -49.50 -46.19
C SER A 19 -13.82 -48.67 -47.16
N GLY A 20 -14.36 -48.26 -48.31
CA GLY A 20 -13.66 -47.40 -49.29
C GLY A 20 -13.49 -45.94 -48.85
N CYS A 21 -14.36 -45.40 -48.00
CA CYS A 21 -14.33 -43.97 -47.61
C CYS A 21 -13.20 -43.58 -46.64
N ALA A 22 -12.61 -44.55 -45.93
CA ALA A 22 -11.52 -44.32 -44.96
C ALA A 22 -10.22 -45.05 -45.30
N ALA A 23 -10.19 -45.79 -46.43
CA ALA A 23 -9.03 -46.58 -46.83
C ALA A 23 -7.83 -45.73 -47.28
N ASP A 24 -8.07 -44.50 -47.72
CA ASP A 24 -7.02 -43.61 -48.20
C ASP A 24 -6.27 -42.94 -47.04
N LYS A 25 -5.17 -43.59 -46.64
CA LYS A 25 -4.26 -43.11 -45.60
C LYS A 25 -3.49 -41.84 -46.00
N THR A 26 -3.54 -41.42 -47.27
CA THR A 26 -2.89 -40.19 -47.74
C THR A 26 -3.77 -38.95 -47.56
N ARG A 27 -5.07 -39.15 -47.29
CA ARG A 27 -6.05 -38.07 -47.07
C ARG A 27 -5.95 -37.42 -45.70
N TYR A 28 -5.38 -38.13 -44.73
CA TYR A 28 -5.20 -37.64 -43.36
C TYR A 28 -3.71 -37.41 -43.08
N PRO A 29 -3.36 -36.32 -42.38
CA PRO A 29 -1.99 -36.11 -41.94
C PRO A 29 -1.56 -37.23 -40.97
N SER A 30 -0.28 -37.61 -41.04
CA SER A 30 0.29 -38.64 -40.17
C SER A 30 0.11 -38.28 -38.69
N LEU A 31 -0.30 -39.27 -37.89
CA LEU A 31 -0.31 -39.21 -36.41
C LEU A 31 1.04 -39.63 -35.80
N ALA A 32 2.09 -39.79 -36.62
CA ALA A 32 3.42 -39.99 -36.09
C ALA A 32 3.79 -38.77 -35.22
N LEU A 33 4.30 -39.03 -34.02
CA LEU A 33 4.79 -37.97 -33.15
C LEU A 33 5.83 -37.14 -33.89
N ARG A 34 5.72 -35.83 -33.77
CA ARG A 34 6.70 -34.91 -34.36
C ARG A 34 8.00 -35.00 -33.57
N PRO A 35 9.17 -34.79 -34.19
CA PRO A 35 10.45 -34.87 -33.48
C PRO A 35 10.53 -34.00 -32.21
N PHE A 36 9.86 -32.83 -32.19
CA PHE A 36 9.84 -31.95 -31.02
C PHE A 36 8.89 -32.42 -29.89
N GLU A 37 8.01 -33.38 -30.15
CA GLU A 37 7.07 -33.94 -29.16
C GLU A 37 7.69 -35.11 -28.37
N THR A 38 8.83 -35.63 -28.83
CA THR A 38 9.59 -36.71 -28.17
C THR A 38 10.92 -36.23 -27.58
N GLY A 39 11.32 -35.00 -27.88
CA GLY A 39 12.49 -34.38 -27.28
C GLY A 39 12.29 -34.16 -25.79
N ALA A 40 13.32 -34.39 -24.99
CA ALA A 40 13.34 -33.91 -23.62
C ALA A 40 13.15 -32.38 -23.66
N LEU A 41 12.15 -31.87 -22.94
CA LEU A 41 12.03 -30.43 -22.73
C LEU A 41 13.34 -29.95 -22.11
N PRO A 42 13.91 -28.82 -22.55
CA PRO A 42 15.08 -28.26 -21.90
C PRO A 42 14.73 -28.08 -20.42
N VAL A 43 15.52 -28.71 -19.55
CA VAL A 43 15.43 -28.46 -18.10
C VAL A 43 15.84 -27.01 -17.90
N MET A 44 14.85 -26.14 -17.77
CA MET A 44 15.07 -24.77 -17.34
C MET A 44 15.63 -24.84 -15.94
N ALA A 45 16.75 -24.16 -15.69
CA ALA A 45 17.25 -23.98 -14.34
C ALA A 45 16.12 -23.40 -13.49
N ALA A 46 15.95 -23.94 -12.27
CA ALA A 46 15.01 -23.35 -11.33
C ALA A 46 15.39 -21.88 -11.16
N PRO A 47 14.42 -20.94 -11.20
CA PRO A 47 14.71 -19.55 -10.93
C PRO A 47 15.34 -19.42 -9.55
N ASP A 48 16.25 -18.46 -9.40
CA ASP A 48 16.85 -18.17 -8.11
C ASP A 48 15.77 -17.92 -7.05
N ALA A 49 16.07 -18.33 -5.81
CA ALA A 49 15.17 -18.05 -4.69
C ALA A 49 14.94 -16.53 -4.58
N PRO A 50 13.70 -16.07 -4.39
CA PRO A 50 13.43 -14.65 -4.25
C PRO A 50 14.21 -14.07 -3.06
N THR A 51 14.86 -12.93 -3.28
CA THR A 51 15.56 -12.22 -2.20
C THR A 51 14.55 -11.78 -1.13
N PRO A 52 14.88 -11.87 0.16
CA PRO A 52 13.99 -11.39 1.21
C PRO A 52 13.73 -9.90 1.06
N ILE A 53 12.45 -9.51 1.07
CA ILE A 53 12.04 -8.11 1.08
C ILE A 53 12.51 -7.49 2.40
N ARG A 54 13.35 -6.45 2.32
CA ARG A 54 13.84 -5.70 3.48
C ARG A 54 13.25 -4.28 3.42
N PRO A 55 12.87 -3.68 4.56
CA PRO A 55 12.48 -2.27 4.60
C PRO A 55 13.52 -1.38 3.93
N ALA A 56 13.06 -0.47 3.06
CA ALA A 56 13.91 0.51 2.40
C ALA A 56 14.45 1.56 3.39
N THR A 57 13.65 1.88 4.41
CA THR A 57 14.03 2.83 5.46
C THR A 57 14.92 2.16 6.50
N SER A 58 16.07 2.77 6.80
CA SER A 58 16.94 2.24 7.85
C SER A 58 16.28 2.40 9.24
N PRO A 59 16.45 1.42 10.17
CA PRO A 59 15.93 1.56 11.53
C PRO A 59 16.44 2.81 12.26
N ALA A 60 17.69 3.22 11.99
CA ALA A 60 18.28 4.42 12.58
C ALA A 60 17.61 5.71 12.08
N THR A 61 17.31 5.81 10.79
CA THR A 61 16.55 6.92 10.21
C THR A 61 15.17 7.04 10.84
N LEU A 62 14.48 5.91 10.96
CA LEU A 62 13.13 5.87 11.55
C LEU A 62 13.14 6.24 13.04
N ALA A 63 14.15 5.78 13.79
CA ALA A 63 14.34 6.18 15.19
C ALA A 63 14.60 7.70 15.32
N ALA A 64 15.46 8.27 14.48
CA ALA A 64 15.72 9.71 14.48
C ALA A 64 14.47 10.55 14.17
N LEU A 65 13.61 10.10 13.26
CA LEU A 65 12.33 10.75 12.98
C LEU A 65 11.38 10.68 14.17
N ARG A 66 11.29 9.51 14.84
CA ARG A 66 10.51 9.39 16.09
C ARG A 66 11.01 10.35 17.17
N ASP A 67 12.32 10.40 17.40
CA ASP A 67 12.90 11.28 18.41
C ASP A 67 12.66 12.77 18.10
N ARG A 68 12.70 13.15 16.82
CA ARG A 68 12.34 14.51 16.40
C ARG A 68 10.87 14.83 16.65
N ALA A 69 9.95 13.91 16.33
CA ALA A 69 8.53 14.11 16.59
C ALA A 69 8.23 14.22 18.10
N THR A 70 8.83 13.36 18.93
CA THR A 70 8.65 13.42 20.39
C THR A 70 9.24 14.70 20.99
N THR A 71 10.40 15.14 20.50
CA THR A 71 11.02 16.42 20.90
C THR A 71 10.13 17.61 20.53
N ALA A 72 9.62 17.65 19.30
CA ALA A 72 8.70 18.71 18.87
C ALA A 72 7.40 18.70 19.71
N HIS A 73 6.88 17.51 20.02
CA HIS A 73 5.69 17.38 20.87
C HIS A 73 5.96 17.84 22.31
N ALA A 74 7.10 17.51 22.91
CA ALA A 74 7.48 18.02 24.23
C ALA A 74 7.59 19.56 24.22
N GLY A 75 8.15 20.13 23.15
CA GLY A 75 8.20 21.58 22.94
C GLY A 75 6.79 22.20 22.83
N PHE A 76 5.85 21.52 22.17
CA PHE A 76 4.45 21.91 22.13
C PHE A 76 3.83 21.93 23.54
N LEU A 77 3.94 20.84 24.31
CA LEU A 77 3.35 20.72 25.65
C LEU A 77 3.88 21.79 26.61
N HIS A 78 5.16 22.14 26.49
CA HIS A 78 5.75 23.22 27.28
C HIS A 78 5.09 24.58 26.98
N ARG A 79 4.84 24.88 25.70
CA ARG A 79 4.18 26.14 25.29
C ARG A 79 2.70 26.14 25.62
N GLU A 80 2.04 25.00 25.49
CA GLU A 80 0.64 24.79 25.89
C GLU A 80 0.44 25.15 27.37
N ALA A 81 1.33 24.67 28.24
CA ALA A 81 1.27 24.99 29.67
C ALA A 81 1.46 26.50 29.96
N ASN A 82 2.23 27.21 29.13
CA ASN A 82 2.42 28.65 29.28
C ASN A 82 1.18 29.43 28.85
N ILE A 83 0.60 29.08 27.70
CA ILE A 83 -0.60 29.77 27.21
C ILE A 83 -1.83 29.47 28.08
N ALA A 84 -1.98 28.26 28.60
CA ALA A 84 -3.07 27.90 29.51
C ALA A 84 -3.15 28.81 30.75
N LYS A 85 -2.02 29.38 31.19
CA LYS A 85 -1.97 30.32 32.32
C LYS A 85 -2.47 31.73 31.97
N ILE A 86 -2.31 32.15 30.72
CA ILE A 86 -2.60 33.53 30.28
C ILE A 86 -3.89 33.64 29.47
N ALA A 87 -4.37 32.54 28.86
CA ALA A 87 -5.58 32.52 28.04
C ALA A 87 -6.83 33.06 28.77
N PRO A 88 -7.10 32.72 30.06
CA PRO A 88 -8.26 33.27 30.77
C PRO A 88 -8.21 34.80 30.96
N ALA A 89 -7.02 35.39 31.05
CA ALA A 89 -6.87 36.84 31.16
C ALA A 89 -7.07 37.57 29.83
N ALA A 90 -6.96 36.85 28.70
CA ALA A 90 -7.22 37.36 27.36
C ALA A 90 -8.71 37.25 26.96
N ALA A 91 -9.48 36.40 27.64
CA ALA A 91 -10.90 36.20 27.39
C ALA A 91 -11.70 37.51 27.52
N GLY A 92 -12.59 37.77 26.56
CA GLY A 92 -13.44 38.96 26.48
C GLY A 92 -12.70 40.29 26.29
N GLN A 93 -11.36 40.29 26.19
CA GLN A 93 -10.56 41.50 26.05
C GLN A 93 -10.67 42.09 24.64
N SER A 94 -10.58 43.42 24.56
CA SER A 94 -10.55 44.13 23.27
C SER A 94 -9.29 43.80 22.46
N VAL A 95 -9.35 44.08 21.15
CA VAL A 95 -8.21 43.87 20.23
C VAL A 95 -6.97 44.68 20.59
N GLU A 96 -7.14 45.82 21.26
CA GLU A 96 -6.06 46.70 21.74
C GLU A 96 -5.46 46.25 23.08
N SER A 97 -5.99 45.18 23.70
CA SER A 97 -5.52 44.70 25.00
C SER A 97 -4.18 43.99 24.90
N ASN A 98 -3.22 44.40 25.74
CA ASN A 98 -1.93 43.74 25.87
C ASN A 98 -2.07 42.26 26.27
N ALA A 99 -3.06 41.92 27.09
CA ALA A 99 -3.30 40.53 27.49
C ALA A 99 -3.71 39.66 26.29
N ARG A 100 -4.57 40.19 25.42
CA ARG A 100 -4.99 39.53 24.18
C ARG A 100 -3.82 39.40 23.19
N ALA A 101 -3.05 40.47 23.00
CA ALA A 101 -1.86 40.44 22.15
C ALA A 101 -0.85 39.38 22.62
N ALA A 102 -0.56 39.30 23.92
CA ALA A 102 0.34 38.30 24.50
C ALA A 102 -0.17 36.85 24.27
N ALA A 103 -1.46 36.60 24.44
CA ALA A 103 -2.05 35.29 24.18
C ALA A 103 -1.95 34.88 22.69
N LEU A 104 -2.16 35.82 21.76
CA LEU A 104 -2.04 35.55 20.32
C LEU A 104 -0.60 35.26 19.89
N VAL A 105 0.38 35.94 20.48
CA VAL A 105 1.81 35.63 20.26
C VAL A 105 2.13 34.22 20.79
N ALA A 106 1.64 33.88 21.98
CA ALA A 106 1.80 32.54 22.54
C ALA A 106 1.11 31.46 21.68
N MET A 107 -0.04 31.76 21.07
CA MET A 107 -0.71 30.86 20.11
C MET A 107 0.17 30.62 18.88
N ALA A 108 0.75 31.68 18.30
CA ALA A 108 1.64 31.55 17.15
C ALA A 108 2.87 30.67 17.45
N ASP A 109 3.45 30.86 18.63
CA ASP A 109 4.54 30.03 19.14
C ASP A 109 4.13 28.55 19.32
N LEU A 110 2.93 28.31 19.84
CA LEU A 110 2.37 26.96 19.99
C LEU A 110 2.13 26.29 18.62
N THR A 111 1.50 27.00 17.69
CA THR A 111 1.25 26.52 16.32
C THR A 111 2.55 26.24 15.58
N SER A 112 3.62 27.00 15.84
CA SER A 112 4.95 26.74 15.28
C SER A 112 5.50 25.36 15.70
N GLN A 113 5.28 24.94 16.96
CA GLN A 113 5.68 23.60 17.42
C GLN A 113 4.81 22.48 16.82
N ARG A 114 3.50 22.73 16.64
CA ARG A 114 2.61 21.83 15.90
C ARG A 114 3.10 21.67 14.46
N GLY A 115 3.51 22.76 13.82
CA GLY A 115 4.14 22.76 12.50
C GLY A 115 5.41 21.90 12.44
N ALA A 116 6.29 22.00 13.44
CA ALA A 116 7.50 21.17 13.53
C ALA A 116 7.17 19.66 13.63
N THR A 117 6.12 19.28 14.35
CA THR A 117 5.64 17.88 14.40
C THR A 117 5.08 17.43 13.04
N SER A 118 4.38 18.34 12.35
CA SER A 118 3.79 18.10 11.02
C SER A 118 4.85 17.92 9.94
N ALA A 119 5.96 18.65 10.02
CA ALA A 119 7.09 18.49 9.12
C ALA A 119 7.68 17.06 9.20
N VAL A 120 7.74 16.48 10.41
CA VAL A 120 8.19 15.09 10.58
C VAL A 120 7.22 14.10 9.93
N LEU A 121 5.91 14.31 10.05
CA LEU A 121 4.92 13.47 9.35
C LEU A 121 5.09 13.54 7.83
N ALA A 122 5.28 14.74 7.28
CA ALA A 122 5.52 14.90 5.85
C ALA A 122 6.79 14.18 5.37
N GLU A 123 7.87 14.18 6.16
CA GLU A 123 9.08 13.40 5.87
C GLU A 123 8.81 11.89 5.89
N LEU A 124 8.01 11.40 6.84
CA LEU A 124 7.60 9.99 6.88
C LEU A 124 6.74 9.61 5.67
N ASP A 125 5.86 10.51 5.22
CA ASP A 125 5.02 10.31 4.03
C ASP A 125 5.84 10.21 2.74
N LEU A 126 6.91 11.01 2.63
CA LEU A 126 7.86 10.89 1.52
C LEU A 126 8.56 9.53 1.52
N LEU A 127 9.05 9.08 2.68
CA LEU A 127 9.66 7.74 2.79
C LEU A 127 8.66 6.63 2.44
N ALA A 128 7.38 6.80 2.79
CA ALA A 128 6.35 5.81 2.49
C ALA A 128 6.04 5.76 0.99
N ALA A 129 6.02 6.91 0.32
CA ALA A 129 5.87 7.01 -1.13
C ALA A 129 7.05 6.35 -1.87
N ASP A 130 8.28 6.57 -1.40
CA ASP A 130 9.49 5.94 -1.95
C ASP A 130 9.44 4.41 -1.75
N ALA A 131 9.09 3.96 -0.55
CA ALA A 131 8.95 2.54 -0.23
C ALA A 131 7.86 1.84 -1.08
N ALA A 132 6.75 2.53 -1.34
CA ALA A 132 5.68 2.02 -2.21
C ALA A 132 6.15 1.90 -3.66
N THR A 133 6.88 2.89 -4.18
CA THR A 133 7.46 2.87 -5.53
C THR A 133 8.48 1.74 -5.69
N ALA A 134 9.21 1.42 -4.62
CA ALA A 134 10.16 0.32 -4.57
C ALA A 134 9.52 -1.07 -4.29
N LEU A 135 8.18 -1.16 -4.16
CA LEU A 135 7.46 -2.39 -3.78
C LEU A 135 8.02 -3.03 -2.49
N SER A 136 8.44 -2.17 -1.55
CA SER A 136 9.11 -2.54 -0.32
C SER A 136 8.28 -2.10 0.89
N PRO A 137 7.18 -2.81 1.23
CA PRO A 137 6.34 -2.43 2.36
C PRO A 137 7.13 -2.40 3.68
N ASP A 138 6.94 -1.34 4.45
CA ASP A 138 7.58 -1.15 5.76
C ASP A 138 6.49 -0.92 6.84
N PRO A 139 6.08 -1.97 7.58
CA PRO A 139 5.10 -1.84 8.65
C PRO A 139 5.55 -0.91 9.78
N ALA A 140 6.86 -0.80 10.03
CA ALA A 140 7.37 0.07 11.09
C ALA A 140 7.24 1.55 10.71
N LEU A 141 7.41 1.86 9.42
CA LEU A 141 7.17 3.20 8.88
C LEU A 141 5.69 3.60 9.04
N VAL A 142 4.76 2.73 8.66
CA VAL A 142 3.30 2.96 8.80
C VAL A 142 2.89 3.16 10.25
N ALA A 143 3.42 2.34 11.16
CA ALA A 143 3.19 2.52 12.60
C ALA A 143 3.67 3.90 13.08
N THR A 144 4.83 4.35 12.60
CA THR A 144 5.38 5.66 12.95
C THR A 144 4.55 6.82 12.42
N GLN A 145 4.07 6.74 11.17
CA GLN A 145 3.13 7.73 10.61
C GLN A 145 1.88 7.84 11.48
N THR A 146 1.33 6.70 11.89
CA THR A 146 0.15 6.64 12.76
C THR A 146 0.40 7.31 14.11
N ASP A 147 1.53 7.01 14.74
CA ASP A 147 1.91 7.59 16.04
C ASP A 147 2.08 9.12 15.95
N VAL A 148 2.77 9.60 14.92
CA VAL A 148 3.00 11.04 14.71
C VAL A 148 1.70 11.76 14.35
N ALA A 149 0.86 11.17 13.51
CA ALA A 149 -0.47 11.72 13.21
C ALA A 149 -1.33 11.83 14.47
N ALA A 150 -1.26 10.86 15.39
CA ALA A 150 -1.97 10.92 16.66
C ALA A 150 -1.44 12.05 17.58
N LEU A 151 -0.14 12.36 17.54
CA LEU A 151 0.40 13.53 18.24
C LEU A 151 -0.19 14.83 17.69
N ILE A 152 -0.23 14.97 16.36
CA ILE A 152 -0.79 16.16 15.68
C ILE A 152 -2.27 16.33 16.02
N ALA A 153 -3.06 15.26 16.00
CA ALA A 153 -4.47 15.32 16.35
C ALA A 153 -4.70 15.82 17.80
N ARG A 154 -3.86 15.38 18.75
CA ARG A 154 -3.90 15.90 20.13
C ARG A 154 -3.53 17.39 20.20
N GLN A 155 -2.50 17.80 19.45
CA GLN A 155 -2.08 19.21 19.38
C GLN A 155 -3.19 20.09 18.80
N ASP A 156 -3.87 19.64 17.74
CA ASP A 156 -4.97 20.37 17.12
C ASP A 156 -6.15 20.54 18.08
N ALA A 157 -6.50 19.49 18.82
CA ALA A 157 -7.57 19.56 19.82
C ALA A 157 -7.23 20.57 20.93
N SER A 158 -5.99 20.61 21.39
CA SER A 158 -5.52 21.60 22.38
C SER A 158 -5.57 23.03 21.84
N ILE A 159 -5.05 23.26 20.63
CA ILE A 159 -5.11 24.56 19.95
C ILE A 159 -6.56 25.04 19.83
N ALA A 160 -7.49 24.15 19.44
CA ALA A 160 -8.90 24.49 19.32
C ALA A 160 -9.50 24.91 20.67
N GLN A 161 -9.22 24.17 21.75
CA GLN A 161 -9.70 24.53 23.10
C GLN A 161 -9.17 25.89 23.56
N LEU A 162 -7.89 26.20 23.29
CA LEU A 162 -7.31 27.49 23.63
C LEU A 162 -7.93 28.64 22.82
N TRP A 163 -8.26 28.42 21.56
CA TRP A 163 -8.99 29.40 20.75
C TRP A 163 -10.37 29.71 21.32
N GLU A 164 -11.11 28.70 21.77
CA GLU A 164 -12.41 28.92 22.44
C GLU A 164 -12.27 29.78 23.70
N ILE A 165 -11.26 29.53 24.53
CA ILE A 165 -11.00 30.30 25.75
C ILE A 165 -10.64 31.77 25.44
N ILE A 166 -9.80 32.00 24.42
CA ILE A 166 -9.38 33.37 24.04
C ILE A 166 -10.50 34.11 23.28
N GLY A 167 -11.35 33.36 22.59
CA GLY A 167 -12.47 33.87 21.80
C GLY A 167 -13.71 34.23 22.62
N SER A 168 -13.94 33.53 23.74
CA SER A 168 -14.97 33.85 24.75
C SER A 168 -14.65 35.16 25.48
#